data_AF-A0A1I2JKQ9-F1
#
_entry.id   AF-A0A1I2JKQ9-F1
#
_cell.length_a   1.000
_cell.length_b   1.000
_cell.length_c   1.000
_cell.angle_alpha   90.00
_cell.angle_beta   90.00
_cell.angle_gamma   90.00
#
_symmetry.space_group_name_H-M   'P 1'
#
loop_
_entity.id
_entity.type
_entity.pdbx_description
1 polymer ?
#
loop_
_entity_poly.entity_id
_entity_poly.type
_entity_poly.pdbx_seq_one_letter_code
_entity_poly.pdbx_strand_id
1 'polypeptide(L)'
;MNRWRARIAVRTARSARAAGASAQILCSGGAVLGTVAEAGLLRDYIESALGWDGPIAIESESRSTWENVRNALPWIKSANWVAFASNGLHAEKARVYLGRQRPELVGRLAAADDYRLGEMILLKPVFAAVGLWKLRAVFHVKPPA
;
A
#
# COMPACT_ATOMS: atom_id res chain seq x y z
N MET A 1 -7.30 4.07 16.38
CA MET A 1 -6.05 4.48 15.69
C MET A 1 -5.36 3.25 15.10
N ASN A 2 -5.27 3.13 13.77
CA ASN A 2 -4.68 1.97 13.11
C ASN A 2 -3.14 2.00 13.05
N ARG A 3 -2.48 1.92 14.21
CA ARG A 3 -0.99 1.91 14.34
C ARG A 3 -0.31 0.86 13.46
N TRP A 4 -0.98 -0.26 13.22
CA TRP A 4 -0.53 -1.33 12.32
C TRP A 4 -0.32 -0.86 10.88
N ARG A 5 -1.28 -0.10 10.32
CA ARG A 5 -1.22 0.40 8.93
C ARG A 5 -0.04 1.35 8.75
N ALA A 6 0.18 2.22 9.73
CA ALA A 6 1.32 3.12 9.75
C ALA A 6 2.66 2.37 9.74
N ARG A 7 2.81 1.30 10.53
CA ARG A 7 4.03 0.48 10.54
C ARG A 7 4.30 -0.19 9.20
N ILE A 8 3.27 -0.75 8.56
CA ILE A 8 3.37 -1.32 7.21
C ILE A 8 3.80 -0.24 6.21
N ALA A 9 3.18 0.94 6.25
CA ALA A 9 3.49 2.04 5.34
C ALA A 9 4.96 2.47 5.45
N VAL A 10 5.43 2.76 6.68
CA VAL A 10 6.81 3.21 6.93
C VAL A 10 7.82 2.14 6.54
N ARG A 11 7.58 0.88 6.90
CA ARG A 11 8.50 -0.21 6.53
C ARG A 11 8.55 -0.40 5.02
N THR A 12 7.40 -0.45 4.34
CA THR A 12 7.34 -0.57 2.88
C THR A 12 8.10 0.57 2.22
N ALA A 13 7.89 1.81 2.68
CA ALA A 13 8.56 2.99 2.14
C ALA A 13 10.09 2.97 2.39
N ARG A 14 10.54 2.52 3.57
CA ARG A 14 11.97 2.34 3.87
C ARG A 14 12.60 1.25 3.01
N SER A 15 11.94 0.10 2.83
CA SER A 15 12.40 -0.98 1.97
C SER A 15 12.50 -0.53 0.51
N ALA A 16 11.52 0.24 0.01
CA ALA A 16 11.58 0.83 -1.33
C ALA A 16 12.75 1.80 -1.49
N ARG A 17 12.99 2.68 -0.50
CA ARG A 17 14.15 3.59 -0.50
C ARG A 17 15.48 2.85 -0.46
N ALA A 18 15.60 1.81 0.35
CA ALA A 18 16.81 0.98 0.41
C ALA A 18 17.09 0.29 -0.92
N ALA A 19 16.06 0.01 -1.73
CA ALA A 19 16.17 -0.52 -3.09
C ALA A 19 16.37 0.58 -4.16
N GLY A 20 16.55 1.85 -3.78
CA GLY A 20 16.79 2.98 -4.70
C GLY A 20 15.54 3.64 -5.26
N ALA A 21 14.33 3.28 -4.81
CA ALA A 21 13.09 3.89 -5.27
C ALA A 21 12.69 5.12 -4.43
N SER A 22 12.09 6.13 -5.06
CA SER A 22 11.41 7.20 -4.32
C SER A 22 10.14 6.67 -3.64
N ALA A 23 9.85 7.19 -2.45
CA ALA A 23 8.68 6.80 -1.67
C ALA A 23 8.04 8.02 -1.00
N GLN A 24 6.72 8.11 -1.12
CA GLN A 24 5.84 9.04 -0.42
C GLN A 24 4.74 8.24 0.26
N ILE A 25 4.37 8.64 1.48
CA ILE A 25 3.26 8.04 2.20
C ILE A 25 2.00 8.90 2.01
N LEU A 26 0.87 8.26 1.68
CA LEU A 26 -0.45 8.90 1.69
C LEU A 26 -1.25 8.36 2.86
N CYS A 27 -1.58 9.23 3.82
CA CYS A 27 -2.54 8.94 4.87
C CYS A 27 -3.95 9.26 4.35
N SER A 28 -4.81 8.26 4.22
CA SER A 28 -6.18 8.42 3.71
C SER A 28 -7.20 7.87 4.71
N GLY A 29 -8.21 8.68 5.00
CA GLY A 29 -9.31 8.37 5.91
C GLY A 29 -9.83 9.61 6.64
N GLY A 30 -11.11 9.89 6.47
CA GLY A 30 -11.82 10.99 7.11
C GLY A 30 -12.40 10.67 8.48
N ALA A 31 -13.16 11.61 9.00
CA ALA A 31 -13.81 11.51 10.30
C ALA A 31 -15.10 10.66 10.18
N VAL A 32 -14.94 9.33 10.34
CA VAL A 32 -16.06 8.37 10.33
C VAL A 32 -16.66 8.20 11.73
N LEU A 33 -15.80 8.12 12.75
CA LEU A 33 -16.17 8.00 14.16
C LEU A 33 -15.45 9.10 14.95
N GLY A 34 -16.12 10.24 15.13
CA GLY A 34 -15.60 11.41 15.86
C GLY A 34 -15.36 12.62 14.97
N THR A 35 -14.67 13.63 15.50
CA THR A 35 -14.39 14.91 14.83
C THR A 35 -13.02 14.96 14.14
N VAL A 36 -12.13 14.01 14.45
CA VAL A 36 -10.76 13.98 13.92
C VAL A 36 -10.65 12.96 12.79
N ALA A 37 -10.10 13.38 11.65
CA ALA A 37 -9.85 12.50 10.52
C ALA A 37 -8.76 11.46 10.85
N GLU A 38 -9.00 10.19 10.48
CA GLU A 38 -8.02 9.10 10.68
C GLU A 38 -6.68 9.42 10.00
N ALA A 39 -6.70 10.12 8.88
CA ALA A 39 -5.51 10.50 8.13
C ALA A 39 -4.55 11.41 8.91
N GLY A 40 -5.07 12.40 9.65
CA GLY A 40 -4.24 13.28 10.48
C GLY A 40 -3.59 12.51 11.63
N LEU A 41 -4.41 11.70 12.30
CA LEU A 41 -3.97 10.79 13.35
C LEU A 41 -2.88 9.79 12.89
N LEU A 42 -2.98 9.29 11.65
CA LEU A 42 -1.95 8.44 11.03
C LEU A 42 -0.67 9.21 10.71
N ARG A 43 -0.75 10.41 10.13
CA ARG A 43 0.42 11.27 9.87
C ARG A 43 1.19 11.50 11.17
N ASP A 44 0.50 11.96 12.20
CA ASP A 44 1.15 12.34 13.46
C ASP A 44 1.88 11.14 14.08
N TYR A 45 1.29 9.94 14.04
CA TYR A 45 1.94 8.72 14.50
C TYR A 45 3.15 8.31 13.64
N ILE A 46 3.08 8.50 12.32
CA ILE A 46 4.18 8.19 11.39
C ILE A 46 5.38 9.11 11.63
N GLU A 47 5.14 10.41 11.81
CA GLU A 47 6.18 11.40 12.06
C GLU A 47 6.76 11.25 13.47
N SER A 48 5.92 11.34 14.50
CA SER A 48 6.37 11.42 15.89
C SER A 48 6.87 10.09 16.46
N ALA A 49 6.23 8.97 16.12
CA ALA A 49 6.51 7.68 16.77
C ALA A 49 7.31 6.72 15.89
N LEU A 50 7.17 6.79 14.56
CA LEU A 50 7.91 5.91 13.64
C LEU A 50 9.14 6.59 13.01
N GLY A 51 9.26 7.92 13.12
CA GLY A 51 10.41 8.68 12.62
C GLY A 51 10.57 8.56 11.11
N TRP A 52 9.47 8.64 10.36
CA TRP A 52 9.54 8.77 8.91
C TRP A 52 9.91 10.21 8.55
N ASP A 53 10.98 10.36 7.76
CA ASP A 53 11.56 11.63 7.33
C ASP A 53 11.20 12.00 5.88
N GLY A 54 10.34 11.19 5.24
CA GLY A 54 9.94 11.39 3.86
C GLY A 54 8.63 12.15 3.67
N PRO A 55 8.26 12.45 2.42
CA PRO A 55 7.01 13.13 2.11
C PRO A 55 5.79 12.36 2.64
N ILE A 56 4.87 13.09 3.26
CA ILE A 56 3.55 12.60 3.66
C ILE A 56 2.48 13.50 3.07
N ALA A 57 1.49 12.90 2.42
CA ALA A 57 0.26 13.58 2.02
C ALA A 57 -0.92 13.09 2.87
N ILE A 58 -1.96 13.93 2.97
CA ILE A 58 -3.19 13.65 3.70
C ILE A 58 -4.37 13.73 2.74
N GLU A 59 -5.28 12.77 2.88
CA GLU A 59 -6.62 12.77 2.30
C GLU A 59 -7.64 12.50 3.42
N SER A 60 -8.42 13.51 3.79
CA SER A 60 -9.28 13.52 4.98
C SER A 60 -10.77 13.37 4.69
N GLU A 61 -11.17 13.18 3.44
CA GLU A 61 -12.58 13.24 3.04
C GLU A 61 -13.22 11.86 2.91
N SER A 62 -12.41 10.83 2.70
CA SER A 62 -12.91 9.47 2.50
C SER A 62 -13.58 8.88 3.75
N ARG A 63 -14.81 8.40 3.61
CA ARG A 63 -15.58 7.75 4.68
C ARG A 63 -15.72 6.23 4.47
N SER A 64 -15.14 5.69 3.40
CA SER A 64 -15.19 4.28 3.04
C SER A 64 -13.92 3.83 2.30
N THR A 65 -13.70 2.51 2.20
CA THR A 65 -12.59 1.97 1.40
C THR A 65 -12.70 2.31 -0.09
N TRP A 66 -13.93 2.41 -0.62
CA TRP A 66 -14.16 2.82 -2.01
C TRP A 66 -13.70 4.26 -2.25
N GLU A 67 -14.05 5.16 -1.33
CA GLU A 67 -13.65 6.56 -1.38
C GLU A 67 -12.16 6.73 -1.15
N ASN A 68 -11.54 5.97 -0.23
CA ASN A 68 -10.08 6.00 -0.04
C ASN A 68 -9.36 5.77 -1.37
N VAL A 69 -9.77 4.74 -2.13
CA VAL A 69 -9.16 4.43 -3.42
C VAL A 69 -9.46 5.54 -4.45
N ARG A 70 -10.70 6.02 -4.52
CA ARG A 70 -11.12 7.08 -5.47
C ARG A 70 -10.36 8.37 -5.22
N ASN A 71 -10.28 8.80 -3.97
CA ASN A 71 -9.68 10.05 -3.58
C ASN A 71 -8.15 9.95 -3.64
N ALA A 72 -7.56 8.77 -3.47
CA ALA A 72 -6.12 8.54 -3.68
C ALA A 72 -5.67 8.57 -5.14
N LEU A 73 -6.59 8.54 -6.11
CA LEU A 73 -6.25 8.47 -7.55
C LEU A 73 -5.26 9.52 -8.05
N PRO A 74 -5.29 10.81 -7.63
CA PRO A 74 -4.28 11.80 -8.05
C PRO A 74 -2.85 11.36 -7.74
N TRP A 75 -2.61 10.82 -6.54
CA TRP A 75 -1.29 10.30 -6.13
C TRP A 75 -0.94 9.00 -6.85
N ILE A 76 -1.91 8.10 -7.03
CA ILE A 76 -1.70 6.83 -7.74
C ILE A 76 -1.30 7.09 -9.20
N LYS A 77 -1.91 8.09 -9.86
CA LYS A 77 -1.61 8.46 -11.25
C LYS A 77 -0.22 9.07 -11.44
N SER A 78 0.32 9.76 -10.44
CA SER A 78 1.67 10.32 -10.50
C SER A 78 2.76 9.34 -10.05
N ALA A 79 2.38 8.26 -9.35
CA ALA A 79 3.33 7.28 -8.84
C ALA A 79 3.66 6.19 -9.87
N ASN A 80 4.92 5.75 -9.87
CA ASN A 80 5.36 4.60 -10.68
C ASN A 80 4.94 3.26 -10.05
N TRP A 81 4.73 3.24 -8.73
CA TRP A 81 4.34 2.07 -7.95
C TRP A 81 3.45 2.49 -6.78
N VAL A 82 2.57 1.60 -6.34
CA VAL A 82 1.62 1.83 -5.25
C VAL A 82 1.46 0.58 -4.41
N ALA A 83 1.67 0.70 -3.10
CA ALA A 83 1.40 -0.36 -2.14
C ALA A 83 0.29 0.07 -1.17
N PHE A 84 -0.74 -0.76 -1.00
CA PHE A 84 -1.79 -0.51 -0.01
C PHE A 84 -1.37 -1.04 1.36
N ALA A 85 -1.01 -0.13 2.26
CA ALA A 85 -0.70 -0.44 3.66
C ALA A 85 -1.99 -0.60 4.49
N SER A 86 -2.50 -1.83 4.54
CA SER A 86 -3.67 -2.20 5.36
C SER A 86 -3.56 -3.62 5.91
N ASN A 87 -4.55 -4.06 6.69
CA ASN A 87 -4.69 -5.49 6.97
C ASN A 87 -5.03 -6.27 5.68
N GLY A 88 -4.73 -7.57 5.64
CA GLY A 88 -4.79 -8.38 4.41
C GLY A 88 -6.11 -8.26 3.65
N LEU A 89 -7.25 -8.40 4.34
CA LEU A 89 -8.57 -8.32 3.69
C LEU A 89 -8.87 -6.92 3.14
N HIS A 90 -8.53 -5.85 3.87
CA HIS A 90 -8.76 -4.48 3.37
C HIS A 90 -7.79 -4.10 2.26
N ALA A 91 -6.55 -4.60 2.29
CA ALA A 91 -5.58 -4.37 1.23
C ALA A 91 -6.05 -5.04 -0.07
N GLU A 92 -6.50 -6.30 -0.04
CA GLU A 92 -7.08 -6.95 -1.22
C GLU A 92 -8.33 -6.22 -1.72
N LYS A 93 -9.22 -5.82 -0.81
CA LYS A 93 -10.41 -5.03 -1.17
C LYS A 93 -10.03 -3.73 -1.89
N ALA A 94 -9.01 -3.02 -1.43
CA ALA A 94 -8.53 -1.80 -2.07
C ALA A 94 -7.94 -2.07 -3.47
N ARG A 95 -7.21 -3.18 -3.66
CA ARG A 95 -6.70 -3.59 -4.99
C ARG A 95 -7.83 -3.89 -5.97
N VAL A 96 -8.86 -4.62 -5.53
CA VAL A 96 -10.05 -4.89 -6.34
C VAL A 96 -10.78 -3.58 -6.71
N TYR A 97 -10.92 -2.66 -5.76
CA TYR A 97 -11.55 -1.37 -6.01
C TYR A 97 -10.75 -0.51 -6.98
N LEU A 98 -9.41 -0.53 -6.91
CA LEU A 98 -8.58 0.16 -7.90
C LEU A 98 -8.83 -0.43 -9.29
N GLY A 99 -8.87 -1.76 -9.43
CA GLY A 99 -9.18 -2.40 -10.72
C GLY A 99 -10.56 -2.07 -11.26
N ARG A 100 -11.57 -1.90 -10.40
CA ARG A 100 -12.92 -1.49 -10.80
C ARG A 100 -12.99 -0.01 -11.19
N GLN A 101 -12.25 0.85 -10.52
CA GLN A 101 -12.29 2.29 -10.76
C GLN A 101 -11.39 2.72 -11.91
N ARG A 102 -10.20 2.11 -12.02
CA ARG A 102 -9.08 2.48 -12.91
C ARG A 102 -8.26 1.24 -13.28
N PRO A 103 -8.77 0.35 -14.14
CA PRO A 103 -8.11 -0.92 -14.50
C PRO A 103 -6.69 -0.72 -15.05
N GLU A 104 -6.44 0.39 -15.74
CA GLU A 104 -5.13 0.72 -16.30
C GLU A 104 -4.05 1.06 -15.25
N LEU A 105 -4.45 1.35 -14.00
CA LEU A 105 -3.52 1.64 -12.90
C LEU A 105 -3.16 0.40 -12.08
N VAL A 106 -3.81 -0.75 -12.32
CA VAL A 106 -3.56 -2.01 -11.61
C VAL A 106 -2.12 -2.48 -11.80
N GLY A 107 -1.51 -2.21 -12.96
CA GLY A 107 -0.11 -2.56 -13.25
C GLY A 107 0.91 -1.88 -12.33
N ARG A 108 0.51 -0.84 -11.58
CA ARG A 108 1.36 -0.14 -10.62
C ARG A 108 1.30 -0.72 -9.22
N LEU A 109 0.43 -1.72 -8.97
CA LEU A 109 0.29 -2.32 -7.65
C LEU A 109 1.55 -3.12 -7.28
N ALA A 110 2.14 -2.76 -6.15
CA ALA A 110 3.23 -3.46 -5.51
C ALA A 110 2.74 -4.17 -4.23
N ALA A 111 3.48 -5.19 -3.81
CA ALA A 111 3.31 -5.76 -2.48
C ALA A 111 3.70 -4.73 -1.43
N ALA A 112 2.87 -4.57 -0.41
CA ALA A 112 3.31 -3.91 0.81
C ALA A 112 4.21 -4.88 1.57
N ASP A 113 5.17 -4.36 2.32
CA ASP A 113 5.83 -5.12 3.37
C ASP A 113 4.83 -5.19 4.53
N ASP A 114 3.85 -6.08 4.40
CA ASP A 114 2.91 -6.46 5.45
C ASP A 114 3.63 -7.38 6.44
N TYR A 115 3.19 -7.39 7.70
CA TYR A 115 4.01 -7.93 8.79
C TYR A 115 4.45 -9.36 8.51
N ARG A 116 5.77 -9.57 8.70
CA ARG A 116 6.50 -10.77 8.32
C ARG A 116 5.65 -12.00 8.58
N LEU A 117 5.68 -12.85 7.56
CA LEU A 117 5.11 -14.16 7.46
C LEU A 117 5.50 -15.08 8.67
N GLY A 118 5.03 -14.77 9.88
CA GLY A 118 5.43 -15.35 11.17
C GLY A 118 4.47 -14.99 12.31
N GLU A 119 3.79 -13.84 12.23
CA GLU A 119 2.72 -13.45 13.17
C GLU A 119 1.30 -13.75 12.66
N MET A 120 1.16 -14.21 11.40
CA MET A 120 -0.11 -14.62 10.77
C MET A 120 0.04 -15.92 9.95
N ILE A 121 0.85 -16.89 10.41
CA ILE A 121 0.93 -18.23 9.78
C ILE A 121 -0.32 -19.04 10.18
N LEU A 122 -1.43 -18.87 9.47
CA LEU A 122 -2.39 -19.97 9.32
C LEU A 122 -2.96 -20.13 7.91
N LEU A 123 -2.77 -19.19 6.97
CA LEU A 123 -3.23 -19.38 5.58
C LEU A 123 -2.20 -18.88 4.56
N LYS A 124 -1.30 -19.77 4.13
CA LYS A 124 -0.19 -19.43 3.20
C LYS A 124 0.07 -20.31 1.98
N PRO A 125 -0.44 -21.55 1.81
CA PRO A 125 0.02 -22.33 0.65
C PRO A 125 -0.46 -21.79 -0.71
N VAL A 126 -1.43 -20.88 -0.76
CA VAL A 126 -2.07 -20.49 -2.04
C VAL A 126 -1.38 -19.32 -2.75
N PHE A 127 -0.74 -18.38 -2.03
CA PHE A 127 -0.22 -17.14 -2.65
C PHE A 127 1.18 -17.27 -3.26
N ALA A 128 2.00 -18.21 -2.78
CA ALA A 128 3.39 -18.36 -3.25
C ALA A 128 3.49 -18.89 -4.70
N ALA A 129 2.53 -19.70 -5.16
CA ALA A 129 2.58 -20.30 -6.49
C ALA A 129 2.30 -19.30 -7.62
N VAL A 130 1.44 -18.29 -7.37
CA VAL A 130 0.99 -17.35 -8.40
C VAL A 130 2.03 -16.26 -8.69
N GLY A 131 2.79 -15.83 -7.67
CA GLY A 131 3.82 -14.79 -7.82
C GLY A 131 5.02 -15.22 -8.67
N LEU A 132 5.43 -16.49 -8.56
CA LEU A 132 6.59 -17.00 -9.29
C LEU A 132 6.31 -17.22 -10.79
N TRP A 133 5.06 -17.46 -11.16
CA TRP A 133 4.67 -17.74 -12.54
C TRP A 133 4.63 -16.47 -13.40
N LYS A 134 4.19 -15.34 -12.83
CA LYS A 134 4.13 -14.05 -13.55
C LYS A 134 5.49 -13.39 -13.79
N LEU A 135 6.52 -13.72 -13.01
CA LEU A 135 7.87 -13.18 -13.18
C LEU A 135 8.66 -13.86 -14.31
N ARG A 136 8.33 -15.10 -14.69
CA ARG A 136 8.96 -15.79 -15.83
C ARG A 136 8.44 -15.36 -17.19
N ALA A 137 7.23 -14.80 -17.27
CA ALA A 137 6.61 -14.42 -18.54
C ALA A 137 7.00 -13.01 -19.03
N VAL A 138 7.65 -12.19 -18.19
CA VAL A 138 7.95 -10.78 -18.51
C VAL A 138 9.42 -10.57 -18.92
N PHE A 139 10.33 -11.48 -18.57
CA PHE A 139 11.71 -11.45 -19.01
C PHE A 139 11.98 -12.58 -20.01
N HIS A 140 11.79 -12.31 -21.30
CA HIS A 140 12.33 -13.12 -22.39
C HIS A 140 13.86 -13.16 -22.30
N VAL A 141 14.40 -14.04 -21.46
CA VAL A 141 15.81 -14.43 -21.51
C VAL A 141 15.90 -15.62 -22.46
N LYS A 142 16.49 -15.38 -23.63
CA LYS A 142 16.92 -16.45 -24.55
C LYS A 142 17.99 -17.27 -23.83
N PRO A 143 17.91 -18.62 -23.79
CA PRO A 143 19.02 -19.42 -23.28
C PRO A 143 20.25 -19.27 -24.20
N PRO A 144 21.47 -19.31 -23.65
CA PRO A 144 22.68 -19.40 -24.47
C PRO A 144 22.69 -20.72 -25.24
N ALA A 145 23.29 -20.68 -26.44
CA ALA A 145 23.45 -21.82 -27.34
C ALA A 145 24.25 -22.96 -26.71
#